data_AF-A0A1E7J9P8-F1
#
_entry.id   AF-A0A1E7J9P8-F1
#
_cell.length_a   1.000
_cell.length_b   1.000
_cell.length_c   1.000
_cell.angle_alpha   90.00
_cell.angle_beta   90.00
_cell.angle_gamma   90.00
#
_symmetry.space_group_name_H-M   'P 1'
#
loop_
_entity.id
_entity.type
_entity.pdbx_description
1 polymer ?
#
loop_
_entity_poly.entity_id
_entity_poly.type
_entity_poly.pdbx_seq_one_letter_code
_entity_poly.pdbx_strand_id
1 'polypeptide(L)'
;MSSKWIAGLAGIVLTIVLTMGLGCDKRAGIKTETLDLEHKKSCPAAEAKEAALPAEKSAYQTQIKPLTTAECGQCHLSIFEAIRKQGGRHQIDCVRCHREYHVYNPRKQNYEEIMPDCAWCHVSATGGAFHGDNPNITPCLSCHADPHKPMAIPMAEVEDYCAMCHTKEGGEICNNPSKHTTDVTCADCHAEKHGFIPECSACHESHSPEVQMATADCMTCHPVHKPKMISYAEETENPVCAGCHGDVENMLQKKVTLHTEVKCADCHPSHKEIPPCTRCHGEPHPKDMMLDTSKCGTCHGIAHDLNM
;
A
#
# COMPACT_ATOMS: atom_id res chain seq x y z
N MET A 1 26.88 -19.24 -40.54
CA MET A 1 27.24 -20.52 -39.87
C MET A 1 26.00 -20.95 -39.09
N SER A 2 25.17 -21.87 -39.61
CA SER A 2 25.30 -23.34 -39.43
C SER A 2 25.32 -23.69 -37.94
N SER A 3 24.41 -24.46 -37.36
CA SER A 3 23.84 -25.72 -37.86
C SER A 3 22.58 -26.15 -37.10
N LYS A 4 21.64 -26.75 -37.83
CA LYS A 4 20.54 -27.62 -37.38
C LYS A 4 21.04 -28.97 -36.89
N TRP A 5 20.35 -29.61 -35.93
CA TRP A 5 20.14 -31.08 -35.73
C TRP A 5 18.85 -31.21 -34.86
N ILE A 6 17.69 -31.78 -35.27
CA ILE A 6 17.32 -33.17 -35.66
C ILE A 6 17.61 -34.17 -34.51
N ALA A 7 16.76 -35.10 -34.05
CA ALA A 7 15.33 -35.43 -34.09
C ALA A 7 15.15 -36.74 -33.26
N GLY A 8 13.92 -37.03 -32.82
CA GLY A 8 13.41 -38.39 -32.51
C GLY A 8 13.62 -38.90 -31.08
N LEU A 9 12.79 -39.76 -30.48
CA LEU A 9 11.45 -40.34 -30.72
C LEU A 9 11.25 -41.40 -29.61
N ALA A 10 10.03 -41.93 -29.48
CA ALA A 10 9.58 -43.03 -28.60
C ALA A 10 9.26 -42.60 -27.15
N GLY A 11 8.05 -42.73 -26.61
CA GLY A 11 6.91 -43.58 -26.97
C GLY A 11 6.63 -44.53 -25.81
N ILE A 12 5.54 -44.32 -25.07
CA ILE A 12 4.80 -45.37 -24.33
C ILE A 12 3.33 -44.95 -24.38
N VAL A 13 2.60 -45.65 -25.24
CA VAL A 13 1.15 -45.78 -25.21
C VAL A 13 0.87 -46.91 -24.22
N LEU A 14 0.13 -46.65 -23.15
CA LEU A 14 -0.42 -47.70 -22.30
C LEU A 14 -1.94 -47.68 -22.42
N THR A 15 -2.42 -48.52 -23.33
CA THR A 15 -3.80 -49.01 -23.40
C THR A 15 -4.11 -49.83 -22.14
N ILE A 16 -5.11 -49.43 -21.36
CA ILE A 16 -5.77 -50.33 -20.41
C ILE A 16 -7.20 -50.56 -20.87
N VAL A 17 -7.48 -51.86 -21.00
CA VAL A 17 -8.64 -52.52 -21.56
C VAL A 17 -9.89 -52.33 -20.69
N LEU A 18 -11.01 -52.17 -21.38
CA LEU A 18 -12.38 -52.25 -20.89
C LEU A 18 -12.65 -53.61 -20.21
N THR A 19 -13.08 -53.62 -18.95
CA THR A 19 -13.87 -54.73 -18.39
C THR A 19 -15.11 -54.17 -17.69
N MET A 20 -16.26 -54.38 -18.33
CA MET A 20 -17.58 -54.28 -17.70
C MET A 20 -17.68 -55.27 -16.53
N GLY A 21 -18.21 -54.80 -15.41
CA GLY A 21 -18.58 -55.64 -14.27
C GLY A 21 -19.52 -54.87 -13.36
N LEU A 22 -20.77 -55.29 -13.32
CA LEU A 22 -21.84 -54.78 -12.45
C LEU A 22 -21.42 -54.78 -10.97
N GLY A 23 -21.85 -53.76 -10.23
CA GLY A 23 -21.72 -53.76 -8.77
C GLY A 23 -22.34 -52.52 -8.13
N CYS A 24 -23.62 -52.59 -7.80
CA CYS A 24 -24.31 -51.65 -6.92
C CYS A 24 -23.64 -51.63 -5.54
N ASP A 25 -23.34 -50.45 -4.98
CA ASP A 25 -23.06 -50.32 -3.54
C ASP A 25 -23.88 -49.19 -2.90
N LYS A 26 -24.88 -49.63 -2.14
CA LYS A 26 -25.35 -49.17 -0.83
C LYS A 26 -25.53 -47.66 -0.62
N ARG A 27 -26.79 -47.22 -0.75
CA ARG A 27 -27.36 -46.18 0.13
C ARG A 27 -27.74 -46.81 1.47
N ALA A 28 -27.28 -46.19 2.56
CA ALA A 28 -27.65 -46.52 3.93
C ALA A 28 -29.17 -46.36 4.12
N GLY A 29 -29.79 -47.37 4.75
CA GLY A 29 -31.23 -47.45 4.95
C GLY A 29 -31.74 -46.48 6.01
N ILE A 30 -32.74 -45.68 5.62
CA ILE A 30 -33.65 -45.01 6.55
C ILE A 30 -34.84 -45.96 6.75
N LYS A 31 -35.09 -46.35 8.00
CA LYS A 31 -36.25 -47.15 8.38
C LYS A 31 -37.51 -46.30 8.23
N THR A 32 -38.39 -46.68 7.31
CA THR A 32 -39.78 -46.23 7.27
C THR A 32 -40.57 -46.96 8.36
N GLU A 33 -40.94 -46.24 9.41
CA GLU A 33 -42.05 -46.65 10.27
C GLU A 33 -43.36 -46.34 9.53
N THR A 34 -44.12 -47.39 9.25
CA THR A 34 -45.49 -47.31 8.75
C THR A 34 -46.39 -46.85 9.88
N LEU A 35 -46.84 -45.60 9.84
CA LEU A 35 -47.95 -45.12 10.66
C LEU A 35 -49.26 -45.56 10.00
N ASP A 36 -49.89 -46.58 10.58
CA ASP A 36 -51.28 -46.95 10.31
C ASP A 36 -52.21 -45.80 10.69
N LEU A 37 -52.79 -45.15 9.68
CA LEU A 37 -53.87 -44.19 9.87
C LEU A 37 -55.21 -44.92 9.73
N GLU A 38 -55.72 -45.39 10.87
CA GLU A 38 -57.09 -45.83 11.00
C GLU A 38 -58.07 -44.70 10.66
N HIS A 39 -59.02 -45.06 9.82
CA HIS A 39 -60.07 -44.24 9.26
C HIS A 39 -61.10 -43.85 10.34
N LYS A 40 -60.93 -42.69 10.99
CA LYS A 40 -62.00 -42.08 11.81
C LYS A 40 -62.85 -41.13 10.99
N LYS A 41 -64.12 -41.51 10.86
CA LYS A 41 -65.21 -40.78 10.20
C LYS A 41 -65.47 -39.42 10.84
N SER A 42 -65.85 -38.49 9.96
CA SER A 42 -66.68 -37.29 10.12
C SER A 42 -66.16 -36.13 10.99
N CYS A 43 -65.70 -35.08 10.30
CA CYS A 43 -65.93 -33.69 10.70
C CYS A 43 -66.97 -33.09 9.73
N PRO A 44 -67.91 -32.23 10.19
CA PRO A 44 -68.95 -31.67 9.33
C PRO A 44 -68.35 -30.69 8.33
N ALA A 45 -68.89 -30.72 7.10
CA ALA A 45 -68.56 -29.78 6.05
C ALA A 45 -68.95 -28.36 6.49
N ALA A 46 -67.96 -27.58 6.92
CA ALA A 46 -68.07 -26.13 6.86
C ALA A 46 -67.88 -25.74 5.40
N GLU A 47 -68.90 -25.12 4.80
CA GLU A 47 -68.85 -24.54 3.47
C GLU A 47 -67.68 -23.55 3.41
N ALA A 48 -66.57 -23.99 2.82
CA ALA A 48 -65.54 -23.07 2.39
C ALA A 48 -66.15 -22.21 1.30
N LYS A 49 -66.48 -20.95 1.63
CA LYS A 49 -66.58 -19.92 0.61
C LYS A 49 -65.23 -19.86 -0.07
N GLU A 50 -65.19 -20.41 -1.28
CA GLU A 50 -64.10 -20.24 -2.22
C GLU A 50 -64.04 -18.75 -2.55
N ALA A 51 -63.29 -18.01 -1.73
CA ALA A 51 -62.91 -16.66 -2.05
C ALA A 51 -62.02 -16.78 -3.28
N ALA A 52 -62.58 -16.45 -4.45
CA ALA A 52 -61.84 -16.39 -5.70
C ALA A 52 -60.56 -15.59 -5.43
N LEU A 53 -59.42 -16.26 -5.51
CA LEU A 53 -58.11 -15.60 -5.51
C LEU A 53 -58.18 -14.56 -6.63
N PRO A 54 -57.86 -13.27 -6.36
CA PRO A 54 -57.90 -12.26 -7.39
C PRO A 54 -57.00 -12.72 -8.54
N ALA A 55 -57.54 -12.70 -9.76
CA ALA A 55 -56.78 -13.08 -10.95
C ALA A 55 -55.48 -12.25 -10.98
N GLU A 56 -54.35 -12.90 -10.71
CA GLU A 56 -53.05 -12.24 -10.74
C GLU A 56 -52.84 -11.71 -12.15
N LYS A 57 -52.72 -10.39 -12.29
CA LYS A 57 -52.38 -9.76 -13.56
C LYS A 57 -51.07 -10.36 -14.05
N SER A 58 -51.01 -10.69 -15.34
CA SER A 58 -49.78 -11.20 -15.97
C SER A 58 -48.60 -10.29 -15.62
N ALA A 59 -47.42 -10.87 -15.38
CA ALA A 59 -46.19 -10.10 -15.12
C ALA A 59 -45.91 -9.04 -16.21
N TYR A 60 -46.36 -9.30 -17.45
CA TYR A 60 -46.20 -8.40 -18.60
C TYR A 60 -47.25 -7.28 -18.68
N GLN A 61 -48.22 -7.25 -17.76
CA GLN A 61 -49.26 -6.22 -17.67
C GLN A 61 -49.04 -5.28 -16.47
N THR A 62 -47.92 -5.43 -15.77
CA THR A 62 -47.58 -4.64 -14.58
C THR A 62 -46.49 -3.63 -14.93
N GLN A 63 -46.61 -2.42 -14.40
CA GLN A 63 -45.54 -1.43 -14.49
C GLN A 63 -44.37 -1.88 -13.63
N ILE A 64 -43.25 -2.21 -14.27
CA ILE A 64 -42.05 -2.67 -13.58
C ILE A 64 -41.35 -1.48 -12.91
N LYS A 65 -41.00 -1.64 -11.64
CA LYS A 65 -40.12 -0.73 -10.91
C LYS A 65 -38.67 -1.22 -11.00
N PRO A 66 -37.68 -0.33 -10.93
CA PRO A 66 -36.29 -0.74 -10.80
C PRO A 66 -36.08 -1.65 -9.58
N LEU A 67 -35.19 -2.63 -9.72
CA LEU A 67 -34.79 -3.51 -8.61
C LEU A 67 -34.09 -2.71 -7.51
N THR A 68 -34.27 -3.14 -6.27
CA THR A 68 -33.51 -2.69 -5.12
C THR A 68 -32.09 -3.27 -5.15
N THR A 69 -31.18 -2.66 -4.39
CA THR A 69 -29.79 -3.13 -4.25
C THR A 69 -29.71 -4.58 -3.76
N ALA A 70 -30.61 -4.98 -2.85
CA ALA A 70 -30.66 -6.35 -2.35
C ALA A 70 -31.13 -7.34 -3.42
N GLU A 71 -32.13 -6.97 -4.23
CA GLU A 71 -32.60 -7.81 -5.36
C GLU A 71 -31.53 -7.94 -6.44
N CYS A 72 -30.82 -6.86 -6.78
CA CYS A 72 -29.64 -6.93 -7.67
C CYS A 72 -28.58 -7.90 -7.11
N GLY A 73 -28.33 -7.85 -5.79
CA GLY A 73 -27.38 -8.72 -5.11
C GLY A 73 -27.73 -10.20 -5.13
N GLN A 74 -29.00 -10.57 -5.30
CA GLN A 74 -29.42 -11.98 -5.43
C GLN A 74 -28.83 -12.65 -6.68
N CYS A 75 -28.63 -11.88 -7.76
CA CYS A 75 -28.01 -12.38 -8.99
C CYS A 75 -26.52 -12.00 -9.09
N HIS A 76 -26.13 -10.82 -8.58
CA HIS A 76 -24.76 -10.30 -8.63
C HIS A 76 -24.06 -10.43 -7.27
N LEU A 77 -24.11 -11.61 -6.66
CA LEU A 77 -23.64 -11.84 -5.30
C LEU A 77 -22.16 -11.48 -5.11
N SER A 78 -21.29 -11.80 -6.08
CA SER A 78 -19.86 -11.48 -6.00
C SER A 78 -19.61 -9.97 -5.95
N ILE A 79 -20.31 -9.20 -6.78
CA ILE A 79 -20.21 -7.74 -6.83
C ILE A 79 -20.79 -7.13 -5.55
N PHE A 80 -21.97 -7.59 -5.12
CA PHE A 80 -22.59 -7.14 -3.88
C PHE A 80 -21.66 -7.37 -2.68
N GLU A 81 -21.06 -8.57 -2.58
CA GLU A 81 -20.10 -8.89 -1.52
C GLU A 81 -18.81 -8.07 -1.62
N ALA A 82 -18.33 -7.77 -2.82
CA ALA A 82 -17.16 -6.90 -3.02
C ALA A 82 -17.46 -5.47 -2.52
N ILE A 83 -18.59 -4.88 -2.89
CA ILE A 83 -19.04 -3.55 -2.43
C ILE A 83 -19.24 -3.55 -0.91
N ARG A 84 -19.87 -4.61 -0.37
CA ARG A 84 -20.12 -4.75 1.07
C ARG A 84 -18.83 -4.78 1.87
N LYS A 85 -17.78 -5.45 1.38
CA LYS A 85 -16.49 -5.59 2.08
C LYS A 85 -15.53 -4.45 1.81
N GLN A 86 -15.49 -3.92 0.59
CA GLN A 86 -14.42 -3.05 0.09
C GLN A 86 -14.91 -1.82 -0.71
N GLY A 87 -16.22 -1.65 -0.89
CA GLY A 87 -16.77 -0.56 -1.70
C GLY A 87 -16.68 0.83 -1.04
N GLY A 88 -16.48 0.90 0.29
CA GLY A 88 -16.42 2.17 1.01
C GLY A 88 -17.65 3.02 0.74
N ARG A 89 -17.45 4.22 0.17
CA ARG A 89 -18.55 5.15 -0.18
C ARG A 89 -19.38 4.74 -1.40
N HIS A 90 -18.96 3.71 -2.14
CA HIS A 90 -19.74 3.14 -3.26
C HIS A 90 -20.83 2.16 -2.80
N GLN A 91 -21.07 2.05 -1.49
CA GLN A 91 -22.30 1.44 -0.94
C GLN A 91 -23.52 2.33 -1.19
N ILE A 92 -23.84 2.54 -2.46
CA ILE A 92 -24.98 3.29 -2.99
C ILE A 92 -25.93 2.34 -3.70
N ASP A 93 -27.14 2.82 -4.02
CA ASP A 93 -28.06 2.02 -4.83
C ASP A 93 -27.50 1.75 -6.22
N CYS A 94 -27.53 0.49 -6.66
CA CYS A 94 -26.98 0.08 -7.97
C CYS A 94 -27.54 0.93 -9.11
N VAL A 95 -28.83 1.25 -9.03
CA VAL A 95 -29.59 2.02 -10.04
C VAL A 95 -29.20 3.50 -10.09
N ARG A 96 -28.40 3.98 -9.13
CA ARG A 96 -27.86 5.34 -9.14
C ARG A 96 -26.74 5.51 -10.16
N CYS A 97 -25.97 4.43 -10.39
CA CYS A 97 -24.88 4.39 -11.35
C CYS A 97 -25.30 3.67 -12.64
N HIS A 98 -25.85 2.46 -12.51
CA HIS A 98 -26.36 1.69 -13.65
C HIS A 98 -27.75 2.16 -14.04
N ARG A 99 -27.87 2.79 -15.22
CA ARG A 99 -29.16 3.21 -15.79
C ARG A 99 -29.71 2.23 -16.83
N GLU A 100 -28.84 1.38 -17.36
CA GLU A 100 -29.15 0.28 -18.26
C GLU A 100 -28.62 -1.03 -17.66
N TYR A 101 -29.33 -2.14 -17.90
CA TYR A 101 -29.06 -3.42 -17.25
C TYR A 101 -29.04 -4.55 -18.28
N HIS A 102 -28.14 -5.53 -18.08
CA HIS A 102 -27.97 -6.69 -18.98
C HIS A 102 -27.74 -6.32 -20.47
N VAL A 103 -27.16 -5.14 -20.72
CA VAL A 103 -26.83 -4.64 -22.08
C VAL A 103 -25.45 -5.07 -22.58
N TYR A 104 -24.61 -5.61 -21.69
CA TYR A 104 -23.31 -6.17 -22.07
C TYR A 104 -23.48 -7.37 -22.99
N ASN A 105 -22.75 -7.36 -24.11
CA ASN A 105 -22.73 -8.46 -25.06
C ASN A 105 -21.28 -8.84 -25.39
N PRO A 106 -20.83 -10.05 -25.01
CA PRO A 106 -19.46 -10.50 -25.29
C PRO A 106 -19.10 -10.49 -26.79
N ARG A 107 -20.07 -10.64 -27.69
CA ARG A 107 -19.83 -10.57 -29.14
C ARG A 107 -19.65 -9.16 -29.67
N LYS A 108 -20.17 -8.15 -28.96
CA LYS A 108 -20.00 -6.73 -29.30
C LYS A 108 -18.83 -6.10 -28.56
N GLN A 109 -18.36 -6.71 -27.47
CA GLN A 109 -17.32 -6.17 -26.60
C GLN A 109 -17.62 -4.72 -26.15
N ASN A 110 -18.89 -4.40 -25.97
CA ASN A 110 -19.38 -3.04 -25.75
C ASN A 110 -19.19 -2.53 -24.31
N TYR A 111 -18.17 -3.00 -23.59
CA TYR A 111 -17.96 -2.62 -22.18
C TYR A 111 -17.69 -1.12 -22.04
N GLU A 112 -16.73 -0.58 -22.80
CA GLU A 112 -16.37 0.85 -22.74
C GLU A 112 -17.54 1.78 -23.06
N GLU A 113 -18.43 1.37 -23.98
CA GLU A 113 -19.60 2.16 -24.38
C GLU A 113 -20.70 2.21 -23.32
N ILE A 114 -20.86 1.13 -22.53
CA ILE A 114 -21.95 1.00 -21.55
C ILE A 114 -21.51 1.36 -20.13
N MET A 115 -20.21 1.56 -19.90
CA MET A 115 -19.72 1.92 -18.58
C MET A 115 -20.20 3.32 -18.19
N PRO A 116 -20.84 3.47 -17.01
CA PRO A 116 -21.27 4.78 -16.54
C PRO A 116 -20.10 5.75 -16.42
N ASP A 117 -20.32 6.99 -16.84
CA ASP A 117 -19.31 8.05 -16.75
C ASP A 117 -19.02 8.40 -15.28
N CYS A 118 -17.77 8.15 -14.86
CA CYS A 118 -17.31 8.44 -13.51
C CYS A 118 -17.44 9.94 -13.17
N ALA A 119 -17.20 10.82 -14.15
CA ALA A 119 -17.21 12.28 -13.97
C ALA A 119 -18.59 12.84 -13.59
N TRP A 120 -19.67 12.06 -13.80
CA TRP A 120 -21.01 12.46 -13.37
C TRP A 120 -21.14 12.61 -11.84
N CYS A 121 -20.41 11.80 -11.07
CA CYS A 121 -20.37 11.89 -9.61
C CYS A 121 -19.00 12.34 -9.07
N HIS A 122 -17.90 11.98 -9.74
CA HIS A 122 -16.54 12.28 -9.32
C HIS A 122 -16.04 13.57 -9.98
N VAL A 123 -16.48 14.70 -9.40
CA VAL A 123 -16.02 16.04 -9.76
C VAL A 123 -15.09 16.59 -8.68
N SER A 124 -14.08 17.34 -9.10
CA SER A 124 -13.23 18.10 -8.17
C SER A 124 -14.03 19.22 -7.50
N ALA A 125 -13.43 19.85 -6.49
CA ALA A 125 -14.03 20.99 -5.78
C ALA A 125 -14.37 22.18 -6.70
N THR A 126 -13.72 22.28 -7.87
CA THR A 126 -13.94 23.32 -8.88
C THR A 126 -14.84 22.88 -10.03
N GLY A 127 -15.35 21.63 -10.01
CA GLY A 127 -16.24 21.09 -11.04
C GLY A 127 -15.54 20.46 -12.26
N GLY A 128 -14.20 20.38 -12.28
CA GLY A 128 -13.41 19.65 -13.28
C GLY A 128 -13.11 18.19 -12.89
N ALA A 129 -12.21 17.52 -13.62
CA ALA A 129 -11.81 16.13 -13.34
C ALA A 129 -11.27 15.97 -11.90
N PHE A 130 -11.61 14.86 -11.25
CA PHE A 130 -11.37 14.65 -9.81
C PHE A 130 -9.89 14.74 -9.40
N HIS A 131 -8.99 14.23 -10.23
CA HIS A 131 -7.53 14.28 -10.05
C HIS A 131 -6.83 15.30 -10.97
N GLY A 132 -7.59 16.29 -11.46
CA GLY A 132 -7.11 17.25 -12.47
C GLY A 132 -7.15 16.70 -13.89
N ASP A 133 -6.77 17.54 -14.85
CA ASP A 133 -6.99 17.30 -16.29
C ASP A 133 -5.78 16.67 -17.01
N ASN A 134 -4.88 16.02 -16.26
CA ASN A 134 -3.71 15.39 -16.86
C ASN A 134 -4.15 14.16 -17.68
N PRO A 135 -3.84 14.09 -19.00
CA PRO A 135 -4.27 12.99 -19.87
C PRO A 135 -3.74 11.62 -19.44
N ASN A 136 -2.68 11.57 -18.62
CA ASN A 136 -2.14 10.34 -18.07
C ASN A 136 -2.91 9.81 -16.84
N ILE A 137 -3.78 10.63 -16.25
CA ILE A 137 -4.54 10.31 -15.03
C ILE A 137 -6.06 10.28 -15.30
N THR A 138 -6.52 10.95 -16.36
CA THR A 138 -7.92 10.91 -16.79
C THR A 138 -8.44 9.53 -17.23
N PRO A 139 -7.61 8.56 -17.66
CA PRO A 139 -8.04 7.17 -17.82
C PRO A 139 -8.30 6.51 -16.45
N CYS A 140 -9.47 6.76 -15.86
CA CYS A 140 -9.74 6.41 -14.45
C CYS A 140 -9.51 4.93 -14.14
N LEU A 141 -9.87 4.03 -15.07
CA LEU A 141 -9.73 2.59 -14.93
C LEU A 141 -8.29 2.08 -15.05
N SER A 142 -7.32 2.92 -15.42
CA SER A 142 -5.90 2.56 -15.41
C SER A 142 -5.34 2.36 -14.00
N CYS A 143 -5.99 2.90 -12.99
CA CYS A 143 -5.65 2.67 -11.58
C CYS A 143 -6.86 2.14 -10.78
N HIS A 144 -8.07 2.65 -11.06
CA HIS A 144 -9.29 2.16 -10.43
C HIS A 144 -9.84 0.94 -11.16
N ALA A 145 -9.10 -0.17 -11.13
CA ALA A 145 -9.39 -1.39 -11.89
C ALA A 145 -10.80 -1.97 -11.63
N ASP A 146 -11.39 -1.69 -10.46
CA ASP A 146 -12.77 -2.08 -10.14
C ASP A 146 -13.55 -0.90 -9.54
N PRO A 147 -14.52 -0.31 -10.28
CA PRO A 147 -15.32 0.82 -9.81
C PRO A 147 -16.23 0.47 -8.62
N HIS A 148 -16.42 -0.82 -8.30
CA HIS A 148 -17.18 -1.26 -7.14
C HIS A 148 -16.36 -1.30 -5.84
N LYS A 149 -15.02 -1.28 -5.96
CA LYS A 149 -14.07 -1.18 -4.84
C LYS A 149 -12.93 -0.23 -5.23
N PRO A 150 -13.25 1.04 -5.49
CA PRO A 150 -12.32 1.98 -6.15
C PRO A 150 -11.05 2.26 -5.35
N MET A 151 -11.04 1.99 -4.04
CA MET A 151 -9.85 2.14 -3.19
C MET A 151 -8.90 0.93 -3.23
N ALA A 152 -9.31 -0.18 -3.83
CA ALA A 152 -8.48 -1.36 -4.01
C ALA A 152 -7.64 -1.23 -5.30
N ILE A 153 -6.73 -0.27 -5.27
CA ILE A 153 -5.85 0.08 -6.40
C ILE A 153 -4.61 -0.82 -6.39
N PRO A 154 -4.30 -1.54 -7.48
CA PRO A 154 -3.08 -2.33 -7.59
C PRO A 154 -1.84 -1.41 -7.63
N MET A 155 -0.88 -1.61 -6.71
CA MET A 155 0.32 -0.75 -6.64
C MET A 155 1.17 -0.79 -7.92
N ALA A 156 1.22 -1.94 -8.60
CA ALA A 156 1.96 -2.10 -9.85
C ALA A 156 1.46 -1.19 -10.99
N GLU A 157 0.20 -0.73 -10.93
CA GLU A 157 -0.39 0.16 -11.94
C GLU A 157 -0.10 1.64 -11.64
N VAL A 158 0.29 1.98 -10.41
CA VAL A 158 0.44 3.38 -9.94
C VAL A 158 1.89 3.82 -9.83
N GLU A 159 2.84 2.88 -9.84
CA GLU A 159 4.25 3.12 -9.58
C GLU A 159 4.86 4.25 -10.42
N ASP A 160 4.57 4.28 -11.72
CA ASP A 160 5.06 5.31 -12.64
C ASP A 160 4.41 6.70 -12.43
N TYR A 161 3.33 6.76 -11.65
CA TYR A 161 2.50 7.96 -11.48
C TYR A 161 2.67 8.63 -10.11
N CYS A 162 3.42 8.03 -9.18
CA CYS A 162 3.56 8.55 -7.81
C CYS A 162 3.96 10.03 -7.79
N ALA A 163 5.01 10.39 -8.55
CA ALA A 163 5.54 11.75 -8.59
C ALA A 163 4.62 12.78 -9.28
N MET A 164 3.61 12.35 -10.05
CA MET A 164 2.66 13.27 -10.67
C MET A 164 1.74 13.92 -9.64
N CYS A 165 1.38 13.18 -8.58
CA CYS A 165 0.56 13.66 -7.47
C CYS A 165 1.41 14.03 -6.25
N HIS A 166 2.42 13.21 -5.92
CA HIS A 166 3.38 13.41 -4.85
C HIS A 166 4.62 14.17 -5.36
N THR A 167 4.38 15.36 -5.91
CA THR A 167 5.40 16.18 -6.59
C THR A 167 6.55 16.56 -5.67
N LYS A 168 6.25 16.81 -4.39
CA LYS A 168 7.26 17.10 -3.37
C LYS A 168 8.17 15.90 -3.16
N GLU A 169 7.60 14.73 -2.88
CA GLU A 169 8.34 13.50 -2.58
C GLU A 169 9.15 13.04 -3.79
N GLY A 170 8.55 13.02 -4.98
CA GLY A 170 9.25 12.73 -6.24
C GLY A 170 10.37 13.73 -6.52
N GLY A 171 10.14 15.01 -6.22
CA GLY A 171 11.16 16.05 -6.31
C GLY A 171 12.31 15.84 -5.31
N GLU A 172 12.03 15.42 -4.08
CA GLU A 172 13.06 15.13 -3.08
C GLU A 172 13.97 13.97 -3.52
N ILE A 173 13.40 12.85 -3.98
CA ILE A 173 14.17 11.70 -4.48
C ILE A 173 15.01 12.07 -5.71
N CYS A 174 14.43 12.80 -6.66
CA CYS A 174 15.11 13.19 -7.90
C CYS A 174 16.29 14.14 -7.63
N ASN A 175 16.09 15.11 -6.74
CA ASN A 175 17.11 16.12 -6.43
C ASN A 175 18.17 15.64 -5.42
N ASN A 176 17.94 14.53 -4.71
CA ASN A 176 18.86 14.02 -3.68
C ASN A 176 19.21 12.54 -3.91
N PRO A 177 19.99 12.21 -4.96
CA PRO A 177 20.27 10.83 -5.33
C PRO A 177 20.86 9.99 -4.20
N SER A 178 20.22 8.85 -3.92
CA SER A 178 20.62 7.89 -2.90
C SER A 178 20.28 6.46 -3.34
N LYS A 179 20.46 5.46 -2.46
CA LYS A 179 19.99 4.10 -2.75
C LYS A 179 18.47 4.04 -2.96
N HIS A 180 17.71 4.97 -2.35
CA HIS A 180 16.26 5.10 -2.60
C HIS A 180 15.92 5.69 -3.98
N THR A 181 16.93 6.01 -4.80
CA THR A 181 16.75 6.44 -6.19
C THR A 181 17.07 5.31 -7.18
N THR A 182 17.92 4.35 -6.80
CA THR A 182 18.46 3.33 -7.72
C THR A 182 18.11 1.90 -7.36
N ASP A 183 18.01 1.59 -6.06
CA ASP A 183 17.94 0.22 -5.55
C ASP A 183 16.56 -0.09 -4.94
N VAL A 184 15.74 0.94 -4.70
CA VAL A 184 14.42 0.86 -4.07
C VAL A 184 13.46 1.76 -4.84
N THR A 185 12.31 1.23 -5.24
CA THR A 185 11.25 1.99 -5.90
C THR A 185 10.24 2.55 -4.91
N CYS A 186 9.32 3.39 -5.38
CA CYS A 186 8.22 3.87 -4.55
C CYS A 186 7.36 2.72 -4.02
N ALA A 187 7.11 1.69 -4.84
CA ALA A 187 6.26 0.55 -4.50
C ALA A 187 6.95 -0.47 -3.58
N ASP A 188 8.29 -0.53 -3.59
CA ASP A 188 9.04 -1.37 -2.65
C ASP A 188 8.82 -0.95 -1.19
N CYS A 189 8.71 0.36 -0.95
CA CYS A 189 8.45 0.93 0.38
C CYS A 189 6.94 1.12 0.64
N HIS A 190 6.25 1.83 -0.25
CA HIS A 190 4.80 2.06 -0.17
C HIS A 190 4.01 0.87 -0.72
N ALA A 191 4.30 -0.33 -0.20
CA ALA A 191 3.75 -1.59 -0.64
C ALA A 191 2.26 -1.79 -0.26
N GLU A 192 1.67 -2.88 -0.74
CA GLU A 192 0.31 -3.36 -0.44
C GLU A 192 -0.85 -2.54 -0.98
N LYS A 193 -0.90 -1.24 -0.68
CA LYS A 193 -2.01 -0.36 -1.07
C LYS A 193 -1.54 1.09 -1.20
N HIS A 194 -2.20 1.83 -2.08
CA HIS A 194 -1.97 3.25 -2.21
C HIS A 194 -2.17 3.97 -0.85
N GLY A 195 -1.15 4.74 -0.43
CA GLY A 195 -1.12 5.46 0.84
C GLY A 195 -0.63 4.63 2.04
N PHE A 196 -0.13 3.41 1.83
CA PHE A 196 0.61 2.68 2.86
C PHE A 196 1.93 3.36 3.17
N ILE A 197 2.28 3.53 4.45
CA ILE A 197 3.57 4.07 4.89
C ILE A 197 4.15 3.04 5.86
N PRO A 198 5.28 2.38 5.54
CA PRO A 198 5.87 1.38 6.42
C PRO A 198 6.67 2.02 7.56
N GLU A 199 7.06 1.21 8.53
CA GLU A 199 8.08 1.55 9.51
C GLU A 199 9.49 1.46 8.90
N CYS A 200 10.39 2.37 9.27
CA CYS A 200 11.79 2.35 8.81
C CYS A 200 12.48 1.02 9.15
N SER A 201 12.12 0.43 10.29
CA SER A 201 12.70 -0.80 10.82
C SER A 201 12.40 -2.05 9.99
N ALA A 202 11.51 -1.95 8.98
CA ALA A 202 11.31 -3.03 8.02
C ALA A 202 12.57 -3.33 7.18
N CYS A 203 13.45 -2.33 7.00
CA CYS A 203 14.69 -2.48 6.22
C CYS A 203 15.93 -1.87 6.90
N HIS A 204 15.78 -0.97 7.87
CA HIS A 204 16.89 -0.29 8.52
C HIS A 204 17.05 -0.71 9.98
N GLU A 205 18.30 -0.86 10.41
CA GLU A 205 18.66 -1.03 11.82
C GLU A 205 19.02 0.32 12.45
N SER A 206 18.89 0.43 13.78
CA SER A 206 19.33 1.63 14.48
C SER A 206 20.84 1.78 14.36
N HIS A 207 21.32 2.99 14.12
CA HIS A 207 22.75 3.26 14.01
C HIS A 207 23.45 3.21 15.37
N SER A 208 22.73 3.46 16.48
CA SER A 208 23.31 3.39 17.82
C SER A 208 22.92 2.08 18.51
N PRO A 209 23.89 1.29 19.01
CA PRO A 209 23.59 0.09 19.78
C PRO A 209 22.93 0.40 21.14
N GLU A 210 23.03 1.65 21.60
CA GLU A 210 22.52 2.10 22.89
C GLU A 210 21.15 2.78 22.78
N VAL A 211 20.78 3.23 21.57
CA VAL A 211 19.55 3.98 21.32
C VAL A 211 18.71 3.27 20.26
N GLN A 212 17.55 2.75 20.67
CA GLN A 212 16.53 2.28 19.74
C GLN A 212 15.68 3.49 19.31
N MET A 213 15.51 3.68 18.00
CA MET A 213 14.75 4.80 17.44
C MET A 213 13.45 4.30 16.80
N ALA A 214 12.35 5.01 17.01
CA ALA A 214 11.14 4.83 16.22
C ALA A 214 11.26 5.58 14.88
N THR A 215 10.38 5.29 13.92
CA THR A 215 10.39 5.94 12.59
C THR A 215 10.41 7.47 12.66
N ALA A 216 9.63 8.06 13.57
CA ALA A 216 9.62 9.51 13.76
C ALA A 216 10.97 10.05 14.23
N ASP A 217 11.65 9.32 15.11
CA ASP A 217 12.97 9.70 15.62
C ASP A 217 14.03 9.60 14.51
N CYS A 218 14.01 8.55 13.68
CA CYS A 218 14.93 8.42 12.55
C CYS A 218 14.88 9.63 11.60
N MET A 219 13.68 10.16 11.39
CA MET A 219 13.39 11.28 10.50
C MET A 219 13.81 12.64 11.06
N THR A 220 14.14 12.73 12.35
CA THR A 220 14.73 13.95 12.95
C THR A 220 16.11 14.22 12.37
N CYS A 221 16.83 13.15 12.04
CA CYS A 221 18.17 13.24 11.50
C CYS A 221 18.15 13.37 9.99
N HIS A 222 17.46 12.46 9.29
CA HIS A 222 17.42 12.48 7.83
C HIS A 222 16.04 12.09 7.28
N PRO A 223 15.48 12.84 6.31
CA PRO A 223 14.21 12.46 5.70
C PRO A 223 14.37 11.28 4.71
N VAL A 224 13.39 10.38 4.68
CA VAL A 224 13.39 9.13 3.87
C VAL A 224 13.59 9.35 2.36
N HIS A 225 13.07 10.45 1.82
CA HIS A 225 13.21 10.79 0.38
C HIS A 225 14.47 11.59 0.05
N LYS A 226 15.27 11.94 1.06
CA LYS A 226 16.56 12.62 0.92
C LYS A 226 17.51 12.22 2.06
N PRO A 227 17.80 10.90 2.23
CA PRO A 227 18.44 10.37 3.45
C PRO A 227 19.88 10.85 3.66
N LYS A 228 20.52 11.41 2.62
CA LYS A 228 21.85 12.01 2.72
C LYS A 228 21.84 13.42 3.31
N MET A 229 20.67 14.05 3.39
CA MET A 229 20.49 15.37 3.99
C MET A 229 20.28 15.20 5.48
N ILE A 230 21.39 15.16 6.21
CA ILE A 230 21.41 15.00 7.66
C ILE A 230 21.34 16.38 8.32
N SER A 231 20.41 16.52 9.26
CA SER A 231 20.27 17.60 10.22
C SER A 231 20.14 17.01 11.62
N TYR A 232 20.20 17.81 12.67
CA TYR A 232 19.88 17.38 14.03
C TYR A 232 19.64 18.62 14.90
N ALA A 233 19.01 18.43 16.06
CA ALA A 233 18.79 19.50 17.03
C ALA A 233 20.07 19.76 17.85
N GLU A 234 20.22 20.96 18.39
CA GLU A 234 21.36 21.32 19.26
C GLU A 234 21.39 20.44 20.52
N GLU A 235 20.22 19.99 20.97
CA GLU A 235 20.08 19.16 22.16
C GLU A 235 20.45 17.69 21.95
N THR A 236 20.79 17.28 20.72
CA THR A 236 21.11 15.89 20.38
C THR A 236 22.24 15.35 21.24
N GLU A 237 21.98 14.22 21.91
CA GLU A 237 22.92 13.60 22.84
C GLU A 237 24.06 12.88 22.11
N ASN A 238 25.27 12.92 22.69
CA ASN A 238 26.50 12.36 22.10
C ASN A 238 26.37 10.89 21.65
N PRO A 239 25.73 9.98 22.41
CA PRO A 239 25.58 8.57 22.00
C PRO A 239 24.82 8.36 20.69
N VAL A 240 24.02 9.34 20.25
CA VAL A 240 23.36 9.32 18.93
C VAL A 240 24.40 9.50 17.82
N CYS A 241 25.36 10.41 18.02
CA CYS A 241 26.48 10.63 17.11
C CYS A 241 27.42 9.42 17.07
N ALA A 242 27.63 8.75 18.20
CA ALA A 242 28.45 7.54 18.33
C ALA A 242 28.08 6.44 17.34
N GLY A 243 26.79 6.33 16.99
CA GLY A 243 26.31 5.31 16.06
C GLY A 243 27.02 5.35 14.70
N CYS A 244 27.38 6.54 14.24
CA CYS A 244 28.20 6.73 13.03
C CYS A 244 29.66 7.12 13.35
N HIS A 245 29.90 7.75 14.50
CA HIS A 245 31.18 8.34 14.90
C HIS A 245 31.82 7.65 16.10
N GLY A 246 31.65 6.33 16.24
CA GLY A 246 32.13 5.56 17.41
C GLY A 246 33.63 5.70 17.66
N ASP A 247 34.45 5.83 16.63
CA ASP A 247 35.90 6.08 16.81
C ASP A 247 36.18 7.45 17.45
N VAL A 248 35.39 8.47 17.10
CA VAL A 248 35.53 9.82 17.65
C VAL A 248 35.04 9.87 19.10
N GLU A 249 33.90 9.23 19.38
CA GLU A 249 33.40 9.00 20.74
C GLU A 249 34.51 8.34 21.58
N ASN A 250 35.10 7.26 21.06
CA ASN A 250 36.17 6.54 21.75
C ASN A 250 37.42 7.39 21.98
N MET A 251 37.78 8.30 21.07
CA MET A 251 38.89 9.24 21.29
C MET A 251 38.59 10.19 22.46
N LEU A 252 37.40 10.81 22.46
CA LEU A 252 36.94 11.72 23.51
C LEU A 252 36.88 11.05 24.88
N GLN A 253 36.44 9.79 24.94
CA GLN A 253 36.31 9.04 26.18
C GLN A 253 37.66 8.49 26.69
N LYS A 254 38.63 8.23 25.80
CA LYS A 254 39.98 7.76 26.19
C LYS A 254 40.81 8.85 26.86
N LYS A 255 40.66 10.11 26.45
CA LYS A 255 41.34 11.26 27.04
C LYS A 255 40.32 12.26 27.53
N VAL A 256 39.88 12.06 28.77
CA VAL A 256 38.88 12.92 29.40
C VAL A 256 39.44 14.33 29.60
N THR A 257 38.86 15.31 28.90
CA THR A 257 39.16 16.74 29.03
C THR A 257 37.85 17.52 29.23
N LEU A 258 37.93 18.84 29.37
CA LEU A 258 36.71 19.68 29.40
C LEU A 258 35.85 19.55 28.14
N HIS A 259 36.44 19.15 27.00
CA HIS A 259 35.68 18.92 25.77
C HIS A 259 34.81 17.66 25.83
N THR A 260 35.11 16.72 26.73
CA THR A 260 34.31 15.49 26.91
C THR A 260 32.90 15.80 27.42
N GLU A 261 32.72 16.92 28.13
CA GLU A 261 31.42 17.38 28.66
C GLU A 261 30.63 18.25 27.65
N VAL A 262 31.22 18.60 26.51
CA VAL A 262 30.57 19.41 25.47
C VAL A 262 29.77 18.48 24.55
N LYS A 263 28.53 18.85 24.22
CA LYS A 263 27.75 18.04 23.27
C LYS A 263 28.34 18.13 21.87
N CYS A 264 28.27 17.06 21.11
CA CYS A 264 28.71 17.03 19.72
C CYS A 264 28.05 18.16 18.92
N ALA A 265 26.74 18.38 19.12
CA ALA A 265 25.95 19.38 18.42
C ALA A 265 26.27 20.83 18.83
N ASP A 266 26.79 21.08 20.03
CA ASP A 266 27.23 22.42 20.45
C ASP A 266 28.43 22.89 19.61
N CYS A 267 29.37 21.96 19.38
CA CYS A 267 30.56 22.21 18.56
C CYS A 267 30.24 22.12 17.07
N HIS A 268 29.47 21.11 16.66
CA HIS A 268 29.07 20.86 15.28
C HIS A 268 27.61 21.29 15.08
N PRO A 269 27.30 22.58 14.80
CA PRO A 269 25.92 23.05 14.67
C PRO A 269 25.26 22.57 13.37
N SER A 270 26.06 22.09 12.41
CA SER A 270 25.60 21.46 11.20
C SER A 270 26.44 20.23 10.90
N HIS A 271 25.82 19.21 10.32
CA HIS A 271 26.53 17.99 9.97
C HIS A 271 27.67 18.28 8.98
N LYS A 272 28.87 17.79 9.30
CA LYS A 272 30.16 18.05 8.60
C LYS A 272 30.75 19.44 8.77
N GLU A 273 30.11 20.35 9.50
CA GLU A 273 30.71 21.62 9.87
C GLU A 273 31.76 21.39 10.95
N ILE A 274 32.97 21.94 10.79
CA ILE A 274 34.01 21.92 11.82
C ILE A 274 34.30 23.39 12.16
N PRO A 275 33.93 23.88 13.35
CA PRO A 275 34.20 25.27 13.70
C PRO A 275 35.71 25.46 13.94
N PRO A 276 36.22 26.69 13.73
CA PRO A 276 37.57 27.02 14.17
C PRO A 276 37.63 27.06 15.71
N CYS A 277 38.78 26.73 16.29
CA CYS A 277 39.00 26.77 17.75
C CYS A 277 38.68 28.16 18.35
N THR A 278 38.90 29.22 17.56
CA THR A 278 38.68 30.61 17.95
C THR A 278 37.21 30.94 18.19
N ARG A 279 36.25 30.13 17.71
CA ARG A 279 34.81 30.30 17.99
C ARG A 279 34.53 30.34 19.50
N CYS A 280 35.26 29.54 20.27
CA CYS A 280 35.09 29.46 21.73
C CYS A 280 36.32 29.98 22.49
N HIS A 281 37.54 29.75 21.98
CA HIS A 281 38.78 30.07 22.71
C HIS A 281 39.33 31.48 22.46
N GLY A 282 38.78 32.23 21.48
CA GLY A 282 39.28 33.56 21.15
C GLY A 282 40.74 33.57 20.68
N GLU A 283 41.53 34.51 21.21
CA GLU A 283 42.96 34.68 20.88
C GLU A 283 43.87 34.42 22.10
N PRO A 284 44.14 33.15 22.46
CA PRO A 284 44.89 32.81 23.67
C PRO A 284 46.42 33.03 23.53
N HIS A 285 46.91 33.36 22.33
CA HIS A 285 48.33 33.48 22.03
C HIS A 285 48.68 34.80 21.34
N PRO A 286 49.96 35.22 21.37
CA PRO A 286 50.43 36.35 20.57
C PRO A 286 50.20 36.13 19.06
N LYS A 287 50.06 37.22 18.30
CA LYS A 287 49.76 37.18 16.85
C LYS A 287 50.73 36.31 16.04
N ASP A 288 52.00 36.25 16.43
CA ASP A 288 53.01 35.45 15.74
C ASP A 288 52.74 33.93 15.82
N MET A 289 52.02 33.48 16.85
CA MET A 289 51.58 32.09 17.00
C MET A 289 50.16 31.85 16.44
N MET A 290 49.40 32.92 16.20
CA MET A 290 48.03 32.88 15.66
C MET A 290 47.95 33.22 14.16
N LEU A 291 49.08 33.13 13.45
CA LEU A 291 49.14 33.41 12.01
C LEU A 291 48.23 32.49 11.18
N ASP A 292 48.04 31.25 11.62
CA ASP A 292 47.18 30.26 10.97
C ASP A 292 46.37 29.48 12.01
N THR A 293 45.17 29.96 12.33
CA THR A 293 44.27 29.39 13.34
C THR A 293 43.65 28.05 12.91
N SER A 294 43.87 27.61 11.66
CA SER A 294 43.49 26.26 11.22
C SER A 294 44.48 25.18 11.68
N LYS A 295 45.68 25.59 12.13
CA LYS A 295 46.79 24.68 12.48
C LYS A 295 47.01 24.49 13.97
N CYS A 296 46.11 24.99 14.82
CA CYS A 296 46.17 24.80 16.28
C CYS A 296 46.46 23.34 16.67
N GLY A 297 45.86 22.39 15.94
CA GLY A 297 45.99 20.97 16.25
C GLY A 297 47.36 20.35 15.95
N THR A 298 48.25 21.05 15.25
CA THR A 298 49.64 20.59 15.05
C THR A 298 50.39 20.51 16.38
N CYS A 299 50.07 21.40 17.32
CA CYS A 299 50.67 21.42 18.66
C CYS A 299 49.69 20.85 19.70
N HIS A 300 48.42 21.27 19.68
CA HIS A 300 47.46 20.93 20.72
C HIS A 300 46.70 19.62 20.50
N GLY A 301 46.75 19.03 19.30
CA GLY A 301 45.87 17.94 18.90
C GLY A 301 44.50 18.42 18.41
N ILE A 302 43.58 17.51 18.13
CA ILE A 302 42.21 17.86 17.73
C ILE A 302 41.31 17.96 18.96
N ALA A 303 40.16 18.63 18.85
CA ALA A 303 39.22 18.79 19.97
C ALA A 303 38.82 17.45 20.62
N HIS A 304 38.82 16.36 19.84
CA HIS A 304 38.49 15.02 20.28
C HIS A 304 39.67 14.23 20.87
N ASP A 305 40.91 14.70 20.70
CA ASP A 305 42.14 14.02 21.11
C ASP A 305 43.25 15.04 21.34
N LEU A 306 43.15 15.77 22.46
CA LEU A 306 44.15 16.77 22.82
C LEU A 306 45.45 16.09 23.28
N ASN A 307 46.58 16.74 23.01
CA ASN A 307 47.92 16.29 23.38
C ASN A 307 48.34 16.69 24.80
N MET A 308 47.43 17.29 25.56
CA MET A 308 47.68 17.98 26.82
C MET A 308 47.29 17.12 28.01
#